data_AF-A0A1I1VCR0-F1
#
_entry.id   AF-A0A1I1VCR0-F1
#
_cell.length_a   1.000
_cell.length_b   1.000
_cell.length_c   1.000
_cell.angle_alpha   90.00
_cell.angle_beta   90.00
_cell.angle_gamma   90.00
#
_symmetry.space_group_name_H-M   'P 1'
#
loop_
_entity.id
_entity.type
_entity.pdbx_description
1 polymer ?
#
loop_
_entity_poly.entity_id
_entity_poly.type
_entity_poly.pdbx_seq_one_letter_code
_entity_poly.pdbx_strand_id
1 'polypeptide(L)'
;MIHSAPSKANAALAPSVPYPVIYRNLMSVALLGTVYRVGSDADTISQAVEATLEDSSSYLLYRNIVLAMAGQRGQERDQLLHHVENHPEDGVSKVALALTLLFEGDPGWRHWIDNVLATSMDQPVRHAAQGILHFLGKAPRPVLH
;
A
#
# COMPACT_ATOMS: atom_id res chain seq x y z
N MET A 1 17.40 56.38 -5.24
CA MET A 1 16.06 55.75 -5.33
C MET A 1 16.28 54.27 -5.61
N ILE A 2 16.16 53.42 -4.59
CA ILE A 2 16.46 51.98 -4.67
C ILE A 2 15.20 51.23 -5.11
N HIS A 3 15.38 50.32 -6.07
CA HIS A 3 14.38 49.43 -6.67
C HIS A 3 13.76 48.45 -5.65
N SER A 4 12.48 48.13 -5.84
CA SER A 4 11.90 46.85 -5.41
C SER A 4 10.91 46.34 -6.46
N ALA A 5 11.30 45.27 -7.14
CA ALA A 5 10.48 44.49 -8.05
C ALA A 5 9.38 43.72 -7.28
N PRO A 6 8.24 43.39 -7.90
CA PRO A 6 7.20 42.60 -7.25
C PRO A 6 7.71 41.19 -6.97
N SER A 7 7.74 40.84 -5.69
CA SER A 7 8.03 39.50 -5.19
C SER A 7 7.10 38.49 -5.86
N LYS A 8 7.68 37.47 -6.51
CA LYS A 8 6.95 36.29 -7.00
C LYS A 8 6.26 35.67 -5.80
N ALA A 9 4.94 35.79 -5.75
CA ALA A 9 4.11 35.14 -4.74
C ALA A 9 4.45 33.65 -4.73
N ASN A 10 4.90 33.16 -3.58
CA ASN A 10 4.97 31.75 -3.27
C ASN A 10 3.61 31.15 -3.61
N ALA A 11 3.57 30.23 -4.59
CA ALA A 11 2.43 29.36 -4.80
C ALA A 11 2.30 28.52 -3.53
N ALA A 12 1.48 28.99 -2.60
CA ALA A 12 1.09 28.24 -1.44
C ALA A 12 0.43 26.96 -1.96
N LEU A 13 1.03 25.81 -1.65
CA LEU A 13 0.40 24.51 -1.78
C LEU A 13 -0.97 24.63 -1.10
N ALA A 14 -2.04 24.58 -1.91
CA ALA A 14 -3.39 24.60 -1.40
C ALA A 14 -3.52 23.43 -0.40
N PRO A 15 -4.07 23.65 0.81
CA PRO A 15 -4.25 22.57 1.76
C PRO A 15 -5.16 21.51 1.14
N SER A 16 -4.69 20.26 1.06
CA SER A 16 -5.49 19.13 0.61
C SER A 16 -6.75 19.06 1.47
N VAL A 17 -7.92 19.30 0.88
CA VAL A 17 -9.19 19.18 1.61
C VAL A 17 -9.32 17.71 2.03
N PRO A 18 -9.43 17.40 3.34
CA PRO A 18 -9.58 16.02 3.76
C PRO A 18 -10.83 15.43 3.11
N TYR A 19 -10.69 14.25 2.48
CA TYR A 19 -11.84 13.58 1.89
C TYR A 19 -12.96 13.41 2.93
N PRO A 20 -14.23 13.64 2.56
CA PRO A 20 -15.35 13.46 3.47
C PRO A 20 -15.34 12.05 4.10
N VAL A 21 -15.80 11.94 5.35
CA VAL A 21 -15.82 10.68 6.14
C VAL A 21 -16.41 9.50 5.37
N ILE A 22 -17.37 9.76 4.47
CA ILE A 22 -18.00 8.74 3.64
C ILE A 22 -17.01 8.01 2.73
N TYR A 23 -15.98 8.69 2.20
CA TYR A 23 -14.94 8.06 1.39
C TYR A 23 -14.13 7.06 2.19
N ARG A 24 -13.69 7.44 3.39
CA ARG A 24 -12.97 6.55 4.29
C ARG A 24 -13.79 5.30 4.64
N ASN A 25 -15.10 5.48 4.86
CA ASN A 25 -16.00 4.38 5.15
C ASN A 25 -16.15 3.44 3.93
N LEU A 26 -16.33 4.00 2.73
CA LEU A 26 -16.43 3.22 1.49
C LEU A 26 -15.13 2.45 1.20
N MET A 27 -13.98 3.08 1.39
CA MET A 27 -12.67 2.41 1.29
C MET A 27 -12.60 1.20 2.23
N SER A 28 -12.98 1.39 3.50
CA SER A 28 -12.93 0.34 4.51
C SER A 28 -13.90 -0.80 4.21
N VAL A 29 -15.11 -0.49 3.73
CA VAL A 29 -16.12 -1.48 3.32
C VAL A 29 -15.62 -2.30 2.12
N ALA A 30 -15.03 -1.65 1.12
CA ALA A 30 -14.47 -2.34 -0.04
C ALA A 30 -13.35 -3.31 0.38
N LEU A 31 -12.40 -2.85 1.19
CA LEU A 31 -11.30 -3.69 1.69
C LEU A 31 -11.82 -4.89 2.49
N LEU A 32 -12.77 -4.68 3.41
CA LEU A 32 -13.39 -5.79 4.16
C LEU A 32 -14.16 -6.74 3.25
N GLY A 33 -14.89 -6.21 2.26
CA GLY A 33 -15.62 -6.99 1.27
C GLY A 33 -14.70 -7.92 0.49
N THR A 34 -13.50 -7.45 0.11
CA THR A 34 -12.47 -8.28 -0.53
C THR A 34 -12.01 -9.42 0.37
N VAL A 35 -11.76 -9.17 1.66
CA VAL A 35 -11.40 -10.22 2.64
C VAL A 35 -12.51 -11.26 2.82
N TYR A 36 -13.77 -10.81 2.92
CA TYR A 36 -14.93 -11.68 3.11
C TYR A 36 -15.46 -12.33 1.81
N ARG A 37 -14.75 -12.16 0.69
CA ARG A 37 -15.10 -12.72 -0.63
C ARG A 37 -16.44 -12.25 -1.20
N VAL A 38 -16.86 -11.03 -0.85
CA VAL A 38 -17.99 -10.34 -1.48
C VAL A 38 -17.49 -9.56 -2.71
N GLY A 39 -16.86 -10.28 -3.65
CA GLY A 39 -15.97 -9.70 -4.67
C GLY A 39 -16.63 -8.65 -5.57
N SER A 40 -17.84 -8.91 -6.09
CA SER A 40 -18.52 -7.98 -7.01
C SER A 40 -18.83 -6.62 -6.40
N ASP A 41 -19.30 -6.61 -5.15
CA ASP A 41 -19.70 -5.39 -4.46
C ASP A 41 -18.47 -4.63 -3.99
N ALA A 42 -17.45 -5.35 -3.48
CA ALA A 42 -16.17 -4.77 -3.11
C ALA A 42 -15.50 -4.08 -4.31
N ASP A 43 -15.44 -4.75 -5.46
CA ASP A 43 -14.85 -4.18 -6.68
C ASP A 43 -15.62 -2.98 -7.20
N THR A 44 -16.96 -3.02 -7.16
CA THR A 44 -17.80 -1.89 -7.57
C THR A 44 -17.53 -0.66 -6.69
N ILE A 45 -17.45 -0.85 -5.36
CA ILE A 45 -17.15 0.25 -4.43
C ILE A 45 -15.71 0.74 -4.65
N SER A 46 -14.74 -0.17 -4.84
CA SER A 46 -13.35 0.20 -5.13
C SER A 46 -13.22 1.06 -6.38
N GLN A 47 -13.83 0.66 -7.49
CA GLN A 47 -13.80 1.43 -8.74
C GLN A 47 -14.45 2.81 -8.57
N ALA A 48 -15.58 2.88 -7.86
CA ALA A 48 -16.25 4.15 -7.60
C ALA A 48 -15.38 5.10 -6.75
N VAL A 49 -14.70 4.57 -5.73
CA VAL A 49 -13.76 5.33 -4.89
C VAL A 49 -12.56 5.78 -5.73
N GLU A 50 -11.92 4.87 -6.46
CA GLU A 50 -10.75 5.19 -7.30
C GLU A 50 -11.04 6.28 -8.34
N ALA A 51 -12.21 6.23 -8.98
CA ALA A 51 -12.61 7.20 -10.01
C ALA A 51 -12.87 8.62 -9.46
N THR A 52 -13.03 8.77 -8.14
CA THR A 52 -13.47 10.02 -7.51
C THR A 52 -12.43 10.63 -6.56
N LEU A 53 -11.32 9.93 -6.33
CA LEU A 53 -10.16 10.49 -5.64
C LEU A 53 -9.28 11.28 -6.61
N GLU A 54 -8.81 12.43 -6.17
CA GLU A 54 -7.73 13.19 -6.81
C GLU A 54 -6.39 12.43 -6.76
N ASP A 55 -6.17 11.67 -5.67
CA ASP A 55 -5.05 10.74 -5.52
C ASP A 55 -5.55 9.43 -4.89
N SER A 56 -5.49 8.36 -5.67
CA SER A 56 -5.90 7.01 -5.27
C SER A 56 -4.74 6.12 -4.86
N SER A 57 -3.49 6.60 -4.92
CA SER A 57 -2.28 5.79 -4.71
C SER A 57 -2.28 4.99 -3.40
N SER A 58 -2.55 5.67 -2.28
CA SER A 58 -2.63 5.04 -0.96
C SER A 58 -3.77 4.02 -0.86
N TYR A 59 -4.91 4.30 -1.49
CA TYR A 59 -6.05 3.37 -1.49
C TYR A 59 -5.76 2.12 -2.31
N LEU A 60 -5.20 2.28 -3.51
CA LEU A 60 -4.76 1.19 -4.39
C LEU A 60 -3.72 0.31 -3.70
N LEU A 61 -2.78 0.92 -2.97
CA LEU A 61 -1.80 0.19 -2.18
C LEU A 61 -2.48 -0.72 -1.14
N TYR A 62 -3.40 -0.19 -0.32
CA TYR A 62 -4.13 -1.00 0.66
C TYR A 62 -5.00 -2.07 0.01
N ARG A 63 -5.63 -1.76 -1.12
CA ARG A 63 -6.42 -2.72 -1.90
C ARG A 63 -5.55 -3.87 -2.39
N ASN A 64 -4.36 -3.59 -2.93
CA ASN A 64 -3.42 -4.61 -3.40
C ASN A 64 -2.94 -5.53 -2.27
N ILE A 65 -2.64 -4.99 -1.09
CA ILE A 65 -2.30 -5.79 0.10
C ILE A 65 -3.45 -6.75 0.43
N VAL A 66 -4.68 -6.24 0.45
CA VAL A 66 -5.85 -7.01 0.83
C VAL A 66 -6.19 -8.09 -0.21
N LEU A 67 -6.05 -7.78 -1.49
CA LEU A 67 -6.23 -8.75 -2.59
C LEU A 67 -5.22 -9.90 -2.47
N ALA A 68 -3.96 -9.57 -2.18
CA ALA A 68 -2.92 -10.57 -1.93
C ALA A 68 -3.23 -11.44 -0.70
N MET A 69 -3.67 -10.85 0.40
CA MET A 69 -4.11 -11.58 1.60
C MET A 69 -5.32 -12.48 1.33
N ALA A 70 -6.24 -12.05 0.46
CA ALA A 70 -7.41 -12.83 0.05
C ALA A 70 -7.05 -13.99 -0.91
N GLY A 71 -5.78 -14.10 -1.32
CA GLY A 71 -5.29 -15.10 -2.26
C GLY A 71 -5.75 -14.86 -3.70
N GLN A 72 -6.18 -13.64 -4.03
CA GLN A 72 -6.46 -13.25 -5.40
C GLN A 72 -5.12 -12.94 -6.08
N ARG A 73 -4.79 -13.74 -7.10
CA ARG A 73 -3.49 -13.73 -7.79
C ARG A 73 -3.68 -13.03 -9.14
N GLY A 74 -2.90 -11.99 -9.44
CA GLY A 74 -3.13 -11.21 -10.66
C GLY A 74 -2.20 -10.02 -10.91
N GLN A 75 -2.70 -9.08 -11.73
CA GLN A 75 -2.03 -7.87 -12.22
C GLN A 75 -1.57 -6.92 -11.10
N GLU A 76 -2.11 -7.08 -9.90
CA GLU A 76 -1.88 -6.25 -8.72
C GLU A 76 -0.43 -6.33 -8.25
N ARG A 77 0.18 -7.52 -8.34
CA ARG A 77 1.60 -7.71 -8.02
C ARG A 77 2.49 -6.89 -8.95
N ASP A 78 2.20 -6.92 -10.25
CA ASP A 78 3.01 -6.23 -11.25
C ASP A 78 2.86 -4.71 -11.13
N GLN A 79 1.65 -4.23 -10.80
CA GLN A 79 1.42 -2.81 -10.49
C GLN A 79 2.17 -2.36 -9.23
N LEU A 80 2.15 -3.17 -8.17
CA LEU A 80 2.84 -2.86 -6.93
C LEU A 80 4.36 -2.92 -7.09
N LEU A 81 4.88 -3.87 -7.86
CA LEU A 81 6.29 -3.93 -8.24
C LEU A 81 6.69 -2.68 -9.00
N HIS A 82 5.93 -2.30 -10.03
CA HIS A 82 6.20 -1.09 -10.81
C HIS A 82 6.18 0.17 -9.95
N HIS A 83 5.25 0.26 -8.98
CA HIS A 83 5.22 1.37 -8.03
C HIS A 83 6.48 1.43 -7.16
N VAL A 84 6.94 0.29 -6.63
CA VAL A 84 8.17 0.21 -5.82
C VAL A 84 9.42 0.55 -6.63
N GLU A 85 9.46 0.18 -7.92
CA GLU A 85 10.56 0.54 -8.82
C GLU A 85 10.63 2.06 -9.05
N ASN A 86 9.48 2.73 -9.15
CA ASN A 86 9.40 4.18 -9.36
C ASN A 86 9.50 5.00 -8.06
N HIS A 87 9.17 4.41 -6.91
CA HIS A 87 9.21 5.03 -5.58
C HIS A 87 10.03 4.18 -4.62
N PRO A 88 11.36 4.06 -4.83
CA PRO A 88 12.22 3.18 -4.04
C PRO A 88 12.38 3.64 -2.58
N GLU A 89 11.90 4.80 -2.18
CA GLU A 89 11.85 5.25 -0.79
C GLU A 89 10.59 4.77 -0.05
N ASP A 90 9.56 4.34 -0.77
CA ASP A 90 8.27 3.93 -0.21
C ASP A 90 8.36 2.56 0.48
N GLY A 91 8.68 2.62 1.77
CA GLY A 91 8.78 1.42 2.60
C GLY A 91 7.45 0.70 2.81
N VAL A 92 6.31 1.40 2.74
CA VAL A 92 4.98 0.77 2.91
C VAL A 92 4.70 -0.14 1.72
N SER A 93 4.93 0.36 0.50
CA SER A 93 4.74 -0.42 -0.72
C SER A 93 5.68 -1.61 -0.83
N LYS A 94 6.92 -1.50 -0.33
CA LYS A 94 7.83 -2.65 -0.24
C LYS A 94 7.35 -3.72 0.74
N VAL A 95 6.84 -3.32 1.91
CA VAL A 95 6.26 -4.27 2.87
C VAL A 95 5.02 -4.96 2.27
N ALA A 96 4.18 -4.21 1.57
CA ALA A 96 3.04 -4.74 0.84
C ALA A 96 3.44 -5.77 -0.24
N LEU A 97 4.46 -5.45 -1.04
CA LEU A 97 4.98 -6.33 -2.08
C LEU A 97 5.56 -7.60 -1.48
N ALA A 98 6.30 -7.48 -0.38
CA ALA A 98 6.82 -8.62 0.36
C ALA A 98 5.69 -9.54 0.85
N LEU A 99 4.62 -8.98 1.45
CA LEU A 99 3.47 -9.78 1.88
C LEU A 99 2.82 -10.51 0.70
N THR A 100 2.69 -9.83 -0.43
CA THR A 100 2.12 -10.40 -1.65
C THR A 100 2.92 -11.62 -2.12
N LEU A 101 4.23 -11.43 -2.31
CA LEU A 101 5.15 -12.50 -2.70
C LEU A 101 5.18 -13.65 -1.68
N LEU A 102 5.11 -13.33 -0.38
CA LEU A 102 5.08 -14.33 0.68
C LEU A 102 3.85 -15.23 0.60
N PHE A 103 2.65 -14.65 0.40
CA PHE A 103 1.42 -15.44 0.27
C PHE A 103 1.34 -16.23 -1.05
N GLU A 104 2.06 -15.78 -2.07
CA GLU A 104 2.24 -16.52 -3.33
C GLU A 104 3.30 -17.63 -3.21
N GLY A 105 4.10 -17.65 -2.15
CA GLY A 105 5.20 -18.59 -1.94
C GLY A 105 6.49 -18.23 -2.69
N ASP A 106 6.60 -17.00 -3.21
CA ASP A 106 7.80 -16.52 -3.91
C ASP A 106 8.86 -16.06 -2.90
N PRO A 107 10.05 -16.72 -2.83
CA PRO A 107 11.10 -16.39 -1.86
C PRO A 107 11.68 -14.98 -2.01
N GLY A 108 11.43 -14.30 -3.13
CA GLY A 108 11.80 -12.90 -3.38
C GLY A 108 11.21 -11.92 -2.37
N TRP A 109 10.16 -12.31 -1.63
CA TRP A 109 9.60 -11.50 -0.53
C TRP A 109 10.66 -11.04 0.47
N ARG A 110 11.67 -11.89 0.73
CA ARG A 110 12.67 -11.64 1.78
C ARG A 110 13.54 -10.43 1.46
N HIS A 111 13.92 -10.28 0.18
CA HIS A 111 14.73 -9.16 -0.28
C HIS A 111 14.11 -7.81 0.08
N TRP A 112 12.80 -7.66 -0.13
CA TRP A 112 12.08 -6.43 0.15
C TRP A 112 12.00 -6.11 1.64
N ILE A 113 11.81 -7.13 2.49
CA ILE A 113 11.83 -6.96 3.94
C ILE A 113 13.21 -6.51 4.43
N ASP A 114 14.27 -7.17 3.97
CA ASP A 114 15.63 -6.80 4.38
C ASP A 114 15.99 -5.38 3.89
N ASN A 115 15.55 -5.01 2.69
CA ASN A 115 15.71 -3.67 2.16
C ASN A 115 15.00 -2.62 3.04
N VAL A 116 13.73 -2.85 3.41
CA VAL A 116 12.98 -1.95 4.31
C VAL A 116 13.68 -1.78 5.65
N LEU A 117 14.16 -2.86 6.25
CA LEU A 117 14.84 -2.82 7.54
C LEU A 117 16.18 -2.09 7.48
N ALA A 118 16.84 -2.09 6.32
CA ALA A 118 18.11 -1.42 6.09
C ALA A 118 17.94 0.06 5.74
N THR A 119 16.91 0.44 4.97
CA THR A 119 16.82 1.78 4.38
C THR A 119 15.73 2.67 4.97
N SER A 120 14.66 2.10 5.53
CA SER A 120 13.53 2.90 6.04
C SER A 120 13.89 3.58 7.35
N MET A 121 13.55 4.87 7.47
CA MET A 121 13.61 5.63 8.71
C MET A 121 12.25 5.68 9.44
N ASP A 122 11.19 5.21 8.78
CA ASP A 122 9.83 5.13 9.33
C ASP A 122 9.72 3.93 10.28
N GLN A 123 9.53 4.20 11.57
CA GLN A 123 9.44 3.14 12.57
C GLN A 123 8.21 2.24 12.45
N PRO A 124 6.98 2.76 12.27
CA PRO A 124 5.83 1.95 11.92
C PRO A 124 6.10 0.94 10.80
N VAL A 125 6.74 1.38 9.71
CA VAL A 125 7.08 0.50 8.57
C VAL A 125 8.08 -0.59 8.97
N ARG A 126 9.13 -0.24 9.73
CA ARG A 126 10.11 -1.22 10.22
C ARG A 126 9.48 -2.23 11.18
N HIS A 127 8.58 -1.80 12.05
CA HIS A 127 7.82 -2.68 12.94
C HIS A 127 6.95 -3.66 12.14
N ALA A 128 6.30 -3.21 11.07
CA ALA A 128 5.53 -4.09 10.20
C ALA A 128 6.43 -5.15 9.55
N ALA A 129 7.58 -4.74 9.01
CA ALA A 129 8.57 -5.65 8.43
C ALA A 129 9.10 -6.68 9.45
N GLN A 130 9.39 -6.27 10.69
CA GLN A 130 9.76 -7.18 11.78
C GLN A 130 8.62 -8.12 12.17
N GLY A 131 7.38 -7.63 12.16
CA GLY A 131 6.19 -8.43 12.45
C GLY A 131 6.04 -9.63 11.50
N ILE A 132 6.34 -9.43 10.21
CA ILE A 132 6.35 -10.50 9.20
C ILE A 132 7.38 -11.58 9.55
N LEU A 133 8.61 -11.18 9.90
CA LEU A 133 9.66 -12.12 10.28
C LEU A 133 9.30 -12.92 11.54
N HIS A 134 8.71 -12.25 12.52
CA HIS A 134 8.25 -12.87 13.76
C HIS A 134 7.11 -13.86 13.53
N PHE A 135 6.15 -13.51 12.68
CA PHE A 135 5.07 -14.40 12.28
C PHE A 135 5.63 -15.70 11.68
N LEU A 136 6.58 -15.60 10.76
CA LEU A 136 7.21 -16.77 10.14
C LEU A 136 8.09 -17.58 11.10
N GLY A 137 8.76 -16.92 12.04
CA GLY A 137 9.50 -17.60 13.11
C GLY A 137 8.62 -18.37 14.09
N LYS A 138 7.32 -18.01 14.16
CA LYS A 138 6.30 -18.68 14.98
C LYS A 138 5.38 -19.62 14.20
N ALA A 139 5.36 -19.56 12.88
CA ALA A 139 4.51 -20.40 12.07
C ALA A 139 4.92 -21.87 12.25
N PRO A 140 4.01 -22.78 12.64
CA PRO A 140 4.32 -24.20 12.72
C PRO A 140 4.81 -24.67 11.34
N ARG A 141 5.93 -25.40 11.31
CA ARG A 141 6.44 -26.00 10.06
C ARG A 141 5.32 -26.80 9.39
N PRO A 142 5.09 -26.65 8.08
CA PRO A 142 4.10 -27.45 7.39
C PRO A 142 4.47 -28.93 7.56
N VAL A 143 3.56 -29.70 8.14
CA VAL A 143 3.63 -31.16 8.10
C VAL A 143 3.33 -31.54 6.65
N LEU A 144 4.37 -31.87 5.90
CA LEU A 144 4.24 -32.53 4.60
C LEU A 144 3.66 -33.92 4.88
N HIS A 145 2.42 -34.15 4.42
CA HIS A 145 1.83 -35.50 4.29
C HIS A 145 2.12 -36.05 2.91
#